data_AF-A0A6P8IJH2-F1
#
_entry.id   AF-A0A6P8IJH2-F1
#
_cell.length_a   1.000
_cell.length_b   1.000
_cell.length_c   1.000
_cell.angle_alpha   90.00
_cell.angle_beta   90.00
_cell.angle_gamma   90.00
#
_symmetry.space_group_name_H-M   'P 1'
#
loop_
_entity.id
_entity.type
_entity.pdbx_description
1 polymer ?
#
loop_
_entity_poly.entity_id
_entity_poly.type
_entity_poly.pdbx_seq_one_letter_code
_entity_poly.pdbx_strand_id
1 'polypeptide(L)'
;MIKRSLLELHERAKPDDNKKLIIDGCEVAVVYYRSGYTPNDYPTEDVWATRLLVERSLAIKCPTAALHLLTTKKMQQVLAKPGVLERFISDEGSLQRIRKTFTGLYTLDEGIEGDQNVEMALQDPRKYVLKPQREGGGKKCSSLPVL
;
A
#
# COMPACT_ATOMS: atom_id res chain seq x y z
N MET A 1 20.65 2.09 16.59
CA MET A 1 19.52 1.52 15.82
C MET A 1 19.04 0.28 16.54
N ILE A 2 17.75 0.20 16.89
CA ILE A 2 17.14 -0.99 17.51
C ILE A 2 16.37 -1.75 16.42
N LYS A 3 16.37 -3.09 16.49
CA LYS A 3 15.53 -3.96 15.65
C LYS A 3 14.54 -4.70 16.54
N ARG A 4 13.26 -4.70 16.14
CA ARG A 4 12.15 -5.42 16.78
C ARG A 4 11.20 -5.91 15.68
N SER A 5 10.61 -7.08 15.86
CA SER A 5 9.41 -7.51 15.15
C SER A 5 8.19 -6.70 15.61
N LEU A 6 7.10 -6.72 14.84
CA LEU A 6 5.86 -6.03 15.25
C LEU A 6 5.23 -6.65 16.53
N LEU A 7 5.55 -7.91 16.84
CA LEU A 7 5.13 -8.58 18.07
C LEU A 7 5.93 -8.09 19.29
N GLU A 8 7.27 -8.05 19.21
CA GLU A 8 8.11 -7.47 20.28
C GLU A 8 7.81 -5.98 20.50
N LEU A 9 7.33 -5.26 19.48
CA LEU A 9 6.88 -3.88 19.65
C LEU A 9 5.63 -3.77 20.54
N HIS A 10 4.71 -4.74 20.49
CA HIS A 10 3.50 -4.70 21.33
C HIS A 10 3.84 -4.71 22.83
N GLU A 11 4.79 -5.57 23.22
CA GLU A 11 5.23 -5.73 24.61
C GLU A 11 6.02 -4.51 25.14
N ARG A 12 6.67 -3.75 24.25
CA ARG A 12 7.75 -2.79 24.59
C ARG A 12 7.48 -1.34 24.23
N ALA A 13 6.64 -1.09 23.23
CA ALA A 13 6.35 0.25 22.75
C ALA A 13 5.28 0.93 23.61
N LYS A 14 5.58 2.13 24.11
CA LYS A 14 4.66 2.94 24.92
C LYS A 14 4.69 4.39 24.44
N PRO A 15 3.55 5.10 24.44
CA PRO A 15 3.56 6.55 24.31
C PRO A 15 4.09 7.18 25.61
N ASP A 16 4.71 8.36 25.51
CA ASP A 16 4.74 9.31 26.62
C ASP A 16 3.55 10.28 26.54
N ASP A 17 3.41 11.17 27.52
CA ASP A 17 2.35 12.19 27.57
C ASP A 17 2.36 13.14 26.35
N ASN A 18 3.51 13.29 25.69
CA ASN A 18 3.71 14.10 24.49
C ASN A 18 3.52 13.31 23.18
N LYS A 19 3.09 12.04 23.24
CA LYS A 19 2.95 11.11 22.09
C LYS A 19 4.27 10.74 21.42
N LYS A 20 5.41 10.89 22.09
CA LYS A 20 6.68 10.30 21.67
C LYS A 20 6.57 8.77 21.75
N LEU A 21 7.21 8.08 20.82
CA LEU A 21 7.31 6.62 20.84
C LEU A 21 8.50 6.22 21.72
N ILE A 22 8.25 5.60 22.86
CA ILE A 22 9.28 5.08 23.76
C ILE A 22 9.36 3.56 23.60
N ILE A 23 10.57 3.03 23.40
CA ILE A 23 10.85 1.58 23.34
C ILE A 23 12.06 1.29 24.23
N ASP A 24 11.94 0.33 25.15
CA ASP A 24 13.02 -0.09 26.05
C ASP A 24 13.69 1.09 26.81
N GLY A 25 12.91 2.16 27.10
CA GLY A 25 13.37 3.39 27.75
C GLY A 25 13.93 4.48 26.82
N CYS A 26 14.05 4.23 25.51
CA CYS A 26 14.58 5.19 24.53
C CYS A 26 13.49 5.83 23.68
N GLU A 27 13.60 7.13 23.41
CA GLU A 27 12.77 7.84 22.43
C GLU A 27 13.14 7.44 20.98
N VAL A 28 12.12 7.18 20.17
CA VAL A 28 12.26 6.72 18.78
C VAL A 28 11.86 7.84 17.81
N ALA A 29 12.86 8.54 17.27
CA ALA A 29 12.64 9.59 16.29
C ALA A 29 12.18 9.09 14.91
N VAL A 30 12.53 7.85 14.51
CA VAL A 30 12.23 7.28 13.20
C VAL A 30 11.88 5.80 13.30
N VAL A 31 10.77 5.40 12.66
CA VAL A 31 10.41 3.98 12.44
C VAL A 31 10.53 3.66 10.96
N TYR A 32 11.45 2.74 10.63
CA TYR A 32 11.70 2.26 9.27
C TYR A 32 11.16 0.83 9.11
N TYR A 33 10.10 0.66 8.33
CA TYR A 33 9.41 -0.61 8.19
C TYR A 33 10.14 -1.55 7.23
N ARG A 34 10.47 -2.75 7.72
CA ARG A 34 10.95 -3.89 6.91
C ARG A 34 10.03 -5.11 6.97
N SER A 35 8.87 -4.94 7.60
CA SER A 35 7.70 -5.81 7.68
C SER A 35 6.47 -4.91 7.87
N GLY A 36 5.27 -5.49 7.90
CA GLY A 36 4.00 -4.76 7.94
C GLY A 36 3.43 -4.47 6.55
N TYR A 37 3.80 -5.30 5.57
CA TYR A 37 3.42 -5.22 4.14
C TYR A 37 2.54 -6.40 3.69
N THR A 38 2.43 -7.46 4.51
CA THR A 38 1.50 -8.58 4.30
C THR A 38 0.66 -8.81 5.56
N PRO A 39 -0.61 -9.24 5.46
CA PRO A 39 -1.41 -9.68 6.60
C PRO A 39 -0.73 -10.74 7.49
N ASN A 40 0.23 -11.50 6.97
CA ASN A 40 1.02 -12.45 7.77
C ASN A 40 1.93 -11.76 8.81
N ASP A 41 2.22 -10.46 8.65
CA ASP A 41 2.92 -9.65 9.65
C ASP A 41 2.00 -9.23 10.82
N TYR A 42 0.69 -9.49 10.70
CA TYR A 42 -0.37 -9.07 11.63
C TYR A 42 -1.18 -10.29 12.14
N PRO A 43 -0.58 -11.15 13.00
CA PRO A 43 -1.24 -12.36 13.49
C PRO A 43 -2.33 -12.11 14.54
N THR A 44 -2.35 -10.93 15.19
CA THR A 44 -3.35 -10.56 16.22
C THR A 44 -3.71 -9.07 16.15
N GLU A 45 -4.85 -8.72 16.74
CA GLU A 45 -5.31 -7.31 16.86
C GLU A 45 -4.34 -6.45 17.70
N ASP A 46 -3.62 -7.04 18.65
CA ASP A 46 -2.57 -6.36 19.42
C ASP A 46 -1.46 -5.80 18.53
N VAL A 47 -1.13 -6.51 17.45
CA VAL A 47 -0.13 -6.08 16.46
C VAL A 47 -0.70 -4.96 15.56
N TRP A 48 -2.01 -4.97 15.27
CA TRP A 48 -2.69 -3.85 14.62
C TRP A 48 -2.76 -2.60 15.51
N ALA A 49 -3.12 -2.76 16.78
CA ALA A 49 -3.12 -1.69 17.78
C ALA A 49 -1.72 -1.08 17.95
N THR A 50 -0.67 -1.92 17.90
CA THR A 50 0.74 -1.48 17.93
C THR A 50 1.12 -0.68 16.68
N ARG A 51 0.70 -1.10 15.48
CA ARG A 51 0.89 -0.31 14.24
C ARG A 51 0.18 1.04 14.33
N LEU A 52 -1.03 1.09 14.91
CA LEU A 52 -1.79 2.32 15.13
C LEU A 52 -1.15 3.25 16.17
N LEU A 53 -0.61 2.70 17.26
CA LEU A 53 0.17 3.42 18.29
C LEU A 53 1.38 4.10 17.65
N VAL A 54 2.17 3.34 16.86
CA VAL A 54 3.32 3.88 16.13
C VAL A 54 2.88 4.99 15.16
N GLU A 55 1.85 4.77 14.36
CA GLU A 55 1.38 5.77 13.39
C GLU A 55 0.93 7.07 14.07
N ARG A 56 0.25 6.98 15.21
CA ARG A 56 -0.20 8.12 16.05
C ARG A 56 0.93 8.85 16.80
N SER A 57 2.11 8.25 16.91
CA SER A 57 3.26 8.85 17.61
C SER A 57 3.96 9.96 16.82
N LEU A 58 4.76 10.79 17.48
CA LEU A 58 5.61 11.82 16.88
C LEU A 58 6.76 11.26 16.02
N ALA A 59 7.03 9.95 16.04
CA ALA A 59 8.08 9.34 15.22
C ALA A 59 7.82 9.58 13.73
N ILE A 60 8.90 9.75 12.94
CA ILE A 60 8.83 9.78 11.48
C ILE A 60 8.66 8.34 10.98
N LYS A 61 7.54 8.04 10.29
CA LYS A 61 7.28 6.71 9.73
C LYS A 61 7.78 6.63 8.29
N CYS A 62 8.55 5.59 7.98
CA CYS A 62 9.09 5.31 6.65
C CYS A 62 8.68 3.88 6.21
N PRO A 63 7.61 3.71 5.40
CA PRO A 63 6.59 4.71 5.03
C PRO A 63 5.56 4.95 6.16
N THR A 64 4.83 6.08 6.08
CA THR A 64 3.56 6.28 6.82
C THR A 64 2.48 5.33 6.32
N ALA A 65 1.39 5.16 7.07
CA ALA A 65 0.23 4.41 6.62
C ALA A 65 -0.35 4.97 5.31
N ALA A 66 -0.39 6.29 5.14
CA ALA A 66 -0.83 6.93 3.90
C ALA A 66 0.10 6.60 2.71
N LEU A 67 1.42 6.72 2.88
CA LEU A 67 2.39 6.37 1.84
C LEU A 67 2.37 4.87 1.49
N HIS A 68 2.08 4.00 2.47
CA HIS A 68 1.88 2.56 2.25
C HIS A 68 0.61 2.26 1.45
N LEU A 69 -0.49 3.01 1.63
CA LEU A 69 -1.69 2.85 0.80
C LEU A 69 -1.46 3.27 -0.66
N LEU A 70 -0.54 4.20 -0.93
CA LEU A 70 -0.20 4.64 -2.30
C LEU A 70 0.53 3.58 -3.14
N THR A 71 1.15 2.55 -2.54
CA THR A 71 1.83 1.48 -3.30
C THR A 71 0.88 0.38 -3.81
N THR A 72 -0.37 0.39 -3.33
CA THR A 72 -1.43 -0.56 -3.72
C THR A 72 -1.74 -0.51 -5.21
N LYS A 73 -2.26 -1.62 -5.75
CA LYS A 73 -2.59 -1.71 -7.18
C LYS A 73 -3.88 -0.99 -7.51
N LYS A 74 -4.79 -0.82 -6.54
CA LYS A 74 -5.92 0.10 -6.70
C LYS A 74 -5.48 1.55 -6.84
N MET A 75 -4.51 2.03 -6.05
CA MET A 75 -3.98 3.38 -6.25
C MET A 75 -3.24 3.53 -7.59
N GLN A 76 -2.48 2.52 -8.02
CA GLN A 76 -1.88 2.50 -9.36
C GLN A 76 -2.95 2.60 -10.48
N GLN A 77 -4.07 1.89 -10.34
CA GLN A 77 -5.18 1.89 -11.32
C GLN A 77 -5.98 3.20 -11.30
N VAL A 78 -6.27 3.74 -10.12
CA VAL A 78 -7.00 5.01 -9.96
C VAL A 78 -6.17 6.19 -10.49
N LEU A 79 -4.85 6.22 -10.24
CA LEU A 79 -3.94 7.24 -10.80
C LEU A 79 -3.80 7.14 -12.34
N ALA A 80 -4.18 6.01 -12.95
CA ALA A 80 -4.19 5.86 -14.41
C ALA A 80 -5.47 6.39 -15.07
N LYS A 81 -6.54 6.71 -14.32
CA LYS A 81 -7.76 7.28 -14.88
C LYS A 81 -7.55 8.73 -15.36
N PRO A 82 -8.15 9.15 -16.49
CA PRO A 82 -8.10 10.55 -16.96
C PRO A 82 -8.56 11.54 -15.88
N GLY A 83 -7.95 12.73 -15.83
CA GLY A 83 -8.28 13.76 -14.84
C GLY A 83 -7.76 13.52 -13.42
N VAL A 84 -7.18 12.36 -13.11
CA VAL A 84 -6.75 12.04 -11.74
C VAL A 84 -5.33 12.53 -11.42
N LEU A 85 -4.36 12.42 -12.34
CA LEU A 85 -3.00 12.92 -12.11
C LEU A 85 -2.94 14.44 -12.01
N GLU A 86 -3.76 15.13 -12.79
CA GLU A 86 -3.87 16.59 -12.87
C GLU A 86 -4.24 17.23 -11.52
N ARG A 87 -4.82 16.46 -10.60
CA ARG A 87 -5.14 16.87 -9.22
C ARG A 87 -3.91 16.91 -8.30
N PHE A 88 -2.79 16.35 -8.73
CA PHE A 88 -1.56 16.19 -7.96
C PHE A 88 -0.32 16.75 -8.66
N ILE A 89 -0.35 16.92 -9.99
CA ILE A 89 0.77 17.37 -10.81
C ILE A 89 0.25 18.40 -11.83
N SER A 90 0.81 19.61 -11.79
CA SER A 90 0.47 20.72 -12.70
C SER A 90 1.45 20.89 -13.88
N ASP A 91 2.62 20.26 -13.84
CA ASP A 91 3.56 20.23 -14.98
C ASP A 91 3.08 19.23 -16.04
N GLU A 92 2.54 19.76 -17.14
CA GLU A 92 2.11 18.96 -18.31
C GLU A 92 3.27 18.12 -18.89
N GLY A 93 4.51 18.59 -18.80
CA GLY A 93 5.68 17.81 -19.19
C GLY A 93 5.83 16.53 -18.36
N SER A 94 5.60 16.61 -17.04
CA SER A 94 5.59 15.47 -16.13
C SER A 94 4.37 14.59 -16.33
N LEU A 95 3.18 15.17 -16.51
CA LEU A 95 1.96 14.41 -16.80
C LEU A 95 2.15 13.53 -18.06
N GLN A 96 2.67 14.10 -19.15
CA GLN A 96 2.92 13.37 -20.39
C GLN A 96 4.04 12.33 -20.26
N ARG A 97 5.09 12.59 -19.47
CA ARG A 97 6.13 11.57 -19.16
C ARG A 97 5.56 10.40 -18.35
N ILE A 98 4.74 10.68 -17.33
CA ILE A 98 4.16 9.66 -16.44
C ILE A 98 3.13 8.81 -17.20
N ARG A 99 2.23 9.43 -17.97
CA ARG A 99 1.24 8.74 -18.81
C ARG A 99 1.87 7.74 -19.78
N LYS A 100 3.04 8.08 -20.36
CA LYS A 100 3.81 7.18 -21.24
C LYS A 100 4.40 5.95 -20.54
N THR A 101 4.38 5.87 -19.20
CA THR A 101 4.76 4.68 -18.43
C THR A 101 3.59 3.79 -18.03
N PHE A 102 2.35 4.24 -18.27
CA PHE A 102 1.15 3.46 -17.96
C PHE A 102 0.87 2.42 -19.05
N THR A 103 0.14 1.39 -18.65
CA THR A 103 -0.40 0.35 -19.52
C THR A 103 -1.91 0.26 -19.27
N GLY A 104 -2.61 -0.68 -19.93
CA GLY A 104 -4.00 -0.99 -19.60
C GLY A 104 -4.14 -1.33 -18.11
N LEU A 105 -4.92 -0.50 -17.39
CA LEU A 105 -5.19 -0.61 -15.97
C LEU A 105 -6.69 -0.32 -15.77
N TYR A 106 -7.42 -1.32 -15.31
CA TYR A 106 -8.86 -1.44 -15.48
C TYR A 106 -9.52 -1.76 -14.13
N THR A 107 -10.80 -1.44 -13.98
CA THR A 107 -11.49 -1.73 -12.71
C THR A 107 -12.15 -3.11 -12.72
N LEU A 108 -12.21 -3.73 -11.54
CA LEU A 108 -13.02 -4.92 -11.22
C LEU A 108 -14.08 -4.62 -10.15
N ASP A 109 -14.27 -3.35 -9.81
CA ASP A 109 -15.36 -2.92 -8.92
C ASP A 109 -16.72 -3.14 -9.64
N GLU A 110 -17.77 -3.47 -8.87
CA GLU A 110 -19.10 -3.80 -9.40
C GLU A 110 -19.71 -2.68 -10.27
N GLY A 111 -20.36 -3.07 -11.36
CA GLY A 111 -21.06 -2.19 -12.30
C GLY A 111 -20.39 -2.07 -13.67
N ILE A 112 -21.02 -1.32 -14.57
CA ILE A 112 -20.82 -1.37 -16.03
C ILE A 112 -19.34 -1.35 -16.48
N GLU A 113 -18.50 -0.51 -15.87
CA GLU A 113 -17.06 -0.47 -16.20
C GLU A 113 -16.36 -1.78 -15.83
N GLY A 114 -16.64 -2.34 -14.64
CA GLY A 114 -16.09 -3.61 -14.19
C GLY A 114 -16.61 -4.80 -14.99
N ASP A 115 -17.92 -4.85 -15.24
CA ASP A 115 -18.58 -5.94 -15.98
C ASP A 115 -18.00 -6.06 -17.41
N GLN A 116 -17.82 -4.93 -18.10
CA GLN A 116 -17.18 -4.87 -19.41
C GLN A 116 -15.70 -5.27 -19.38
N ASN A 117 -14.98 -4.88 -18.33
CA ASN A 117 -13.58 -5.29 -18.15
C ASN A 117 -13.44 -6.80 -17.89
N VAL A 118 -14.38 -7.41 -17.15
CA VAL A 118 -14.47 -8.86 -16.97
C VAL A 118 -14.71 -9.56 -18.30
N GLU A 119 -15.71 -9.12 -19.08
CA GLU A 119 -16.02 -9.75 -20.36
C GLU A 119 -14.84 -9.66 -21.35
N MET A 120 -14.24 -8.47 -21.50
CA MET A 120 -13.04 -8.25 -22.32
C MET A 120 -11.88 -9.16 -21.89
N ALA A 121 -11.65 -9.31 -20.58
CA ALA A 121 -10.59 -10.16 -20.05
C ALA A 121 -10.86 -11.66 -20.28
N LEU A 122 -12.12 -12.09 -20.27
CA LEU A 122 -12.52 -13.47 -20.55
C LEU A 122 -12.41 -13.82 -22.05
N GLN A 123 -12.58 -12.85 -22.96
CA GLN A 123 -12.47 -13.07 -24.41
C GLN A 123 -11.03 -13.37 -24.88
N ASP A 124 -10.00 -12.77 -24.27
CA ASP A 124 -8.60 -13.14 -24.54
C ASP A 124 -7.68 -12.97 -23.30
N PRO A 125 -7.75 -13.90 -22.32
CA PRO A 125 -7.06 -13.78 -21.04
C PRO A 125 -5.54 -13.59 -21.14
N ARG A 126 -4.92 -14.02 -22.24
CA ARG A 126 -3.48 -13.98 -22.49
C ARG A 126 -2.90 -12.56 -22.55
N LYS A 127 -3.75 -11.55 -22.75
CA LYS A 127 -3.37 -10.11 -22.75
C LYS A 127 -3.25 -9.51 -21.34
N TYR A 128 -3.63 -10.26 -20.30
CA TYR A 128 -3.79 -9.80 -18.91
C TYR A 128 -3.02 -10.78 -17.94
N VAL A 129 -2.44 -10.32 -16.82
CA VAL A 129 -1.71 -11.18 -15.82
C VAL A 129 -2.62 -11.49 -14.61
N LEU A 130 -2.25 -11.33 -13.31
CA LEU A 130 -3.15 -10.81 -12.23
C LEU A 130 -2.33 -10.11 -11.13
N LYS A 131 -2.96 -9.17 -10.42
CA LYS A 131 -2.46 -8.58 -9.18
C LYS A 131 -3.59 -8.39 -8.14
N PRO A 132 -3.68 -9.23 -7.07
CA PRO A 132 -4.45 -8.86 -5.89
C PRO A 132 -3.79 -7.66 -5.17
N GLN A 133 -4.49 -7.04 -4.20
CA GLN A 133 -3.97 -5.93 -3.39
C GLN A 133 -2.97 -6.42 -2.33
N ARG A 134 -1.84 -7.03 -2.75
CA ARG A 134 -0.75 -7.52 -1.89
C ARG A 134 0.61 -7.31 -2.57
N GLU A 135 1.64 -7.10 -1.76
CA GLU A 135 3.03 -7.02 -2.22
C GLU A 135 3.75 -8.39 -2.08
N GLY A 136 5.05 -8.45 -2.39
CA GLY A 136 5.87 -9.65 -2.17
C GLY A 136 5.84 -10.72 -3.28
N GLY A 137 5.23 -10.45 -4.44
CA GLY A 137 5.41 -11.21 -5.69
C GLY A 137 4.75 -12.60 -5.79
N GLY A 138 4.62 -13.34 -4.68
CA GLY A 138 4.18 -14.75 -4.64
C GLY A 138 2.68 -15.02 -4.87
N LYS A 139 1.88 -14.02 -5.29
CA LYS A 139 0.44 -14.17 -5.57
C LYS A 139 0.02 -13.63 -6.95
N LYS A 140 0.80 -13.95 -7.98
CA LYS A 140 0.33 -13.93 -9.37
C LYS A 140 -0.40 -15.26 -9.63
N CYS A 141 -1.70 -15.25 -9.89
CA CYS A 141 -2.36 -16.43 -10.47
C CYS A 141 -1.96 -16.51 -11.94
N SER A 142 -1.18 -17.51 -12.33
CA SER A 142 -0.65 -17.67 -13.69
C SER A 142 -1.70 -18.27 -14.65
N SER A 143 -2.87 -17.62 -14.76
CA SER A 143 -3.94 -17.95 -15.74
C SER A 143 -5.17 -17.01 -15.73
N LEU A 144 -5.30 -16.09 -14.77
CA LEU A 144 -6.52 -15.28 -14.49
C LEU A 144 -6.09 -13.84 -14.16
N PRO A 145 -6.92 -12.77 -14.40
CA PRO A 145 -6.56 -11.54 -15.17
C PRO A 145 -6.01 -10.30 -14.40
N VAL A 146 -5.12 -9.49 -15.04
CA VAL A 146 -4.81 -8.10 -14.62
C VAL A 146 -5.83 -7.17 -15.22
N LEU A 147 -6.49 -6.49 -14.32
CA LEU A 147 -7.20 -5.24 -14.52
C LEU A 147 -6.57 -4.29 -13.47
#